data_AF-A0AB37HY15-F1
#
_entry.id   AF-A0AB37HY15-F1
#
_cell.length_a   1.000
_cell.length_b   1.000
_cell.length_c   1.000
_cell.angle_alpha   90.00
_cell.angle_beta   90.00
_cell.angle_gamma   90.00
#
_symmetry.space_group_name_H-M   'P 1'
#
loop_
_entity.id
_entity.type
_entity.pdbx_description
1 polymer ?
#
loop_
_entity_poly.entity_id
_entity_poly.type
_entity_poly.pdbx_seq_one_letter_code
_entity_poly.pdbx_strand_id
1 'polypeptide(L)'
;MSNWKIDEQAAGRIVLSAAKMAKQYSVSAAKLDSKAKQMVEALPHSEFVSAAVEGWVQNCGAPGVLSVKGSTDVAIKGVSGAIAAYHEGNLEMAGNAQMMASAADFPKELPKADGTSNPVPLGDE
;
A
#
# COMPACT_ATOMS: atom_id res chain seq x y z
N MET A 1 29.49 -7.24 17.70
CA MET A 1 28.31 -7.05 16.83
C MET A 1 27.71 -8.43 16.62
N SER A 2 26.45 -8.63 17.01
CA SER A 2 25.72 -9.87 16.76
C SER A 2 25.80 -10.18 15.27
N ASN A 3 26.21 -11.40 14.93
CA ASN A 3 26.38 -11.87 13.55
C ASN A 3 24.98 -12.05 12.93
N TRP A 4 24.36 -10.94 12.55
CA TRP A 4 23.05 -10.95 11.90
C TRP A 4 23.25 -11.32 10.43
N LYS A 5 22.41 -12.25 9.96
CA LYS A 5 22.47 -12.80 8.62
C LYS A 5 21.12 -12.64 7.97
N ILE A 6 21.09 -12.13 6.73
CA ILE A 6 19.88 -12.13 5.92
C ILE A 6 19.67 -13.56 5.41
N ASP A 7 18.49 -14.12 5.63
CA ASP A 7 18.02 -15.29 4.88
C ASP A 7 17.56 -14.80 3.50
N GLU A 8 18.50 -14.76 2.56
CA GLU A 8 18.30 -14.24 1.19
C GLU A 8 17.21 -15.02 0.45
N GLN A 9 17.07 -16.32 0.73
CA GLN A 9 16.07 -17.16 0.08
C GLN A 9 14.66 -16.89 0.61
N ALA A 10 14.50 -16.72 1.93
CA ALA A 10 13.23 -16.32 2.52
C ALA A 10 12.85 -14.88 2.11
N ALA A 11 13.79 -13.94 2.23
CA ALA A 11 13.57 -12.53 1.89
C ALA A 11 13.26 -12.36 0.39
N GLY A 12 13.98 -13.05 -0.49
CA GLY A 12 13.72 -13.05 -1.93
C GLY A 12 12.33 -13.60 -2.29
N ARG A 13 11.87 -14.65 -1.63
CA ARG A 13 10.50 -15.18 -1.82
C ARG A 13 9.41 -14.19 -1.39
N ILE A 14 9.62 -13.50 -0.27
CA ILE A 14 8.69 -12.47 0.22
C ILE A 14 8.64 -11.30 -0.76
N VAL A 15 9.80 -10.82 -1.23
CA VAL A 15 9.89 -9.76 -2.25
C VAL A 15 9.16 -10.15 -3.53
N LEU A 16 9.38 -11.37 -4.03
CA LEU A 16 8.71 -11.85 -5.25
C LEU A 16 7.19 -11.90 -5.08
N SER A 17 6.71 -12.38 -3.93
CA SER A 17 5.28 -12.44 -3.61
C SER A 17 4.68 -11.04 -3.51
N ALA A 18 5.33 -10.13 -2.78
CA ALA A 18 4.92 -8.75 -2.63
C ALA A 18 4.89 -8.02 -3.98
N ALA A 19 5.89 -8.22 -4.84
CA ALA A 19 5.93 -7.63 -6.18
C ALA A 19 4.81 -8.16 -7.09
N LYS A 20 4.44 -9.44 -6.96
CA LYS A 20 3.28 -10.02 -7.67
C LYS A 20 1.97 -9.38 -7.20
N MET A 21 1.82 -9.16 -5.89
CA MET A 21 0.64 -8.50 -5.32
C MET A 21 0.59 -7.01 -5.65
N ALA A 22 1.74 -6.34 -5.70
CA ALA A 22 1.81 -4.92 -6.05
C ALA A 22 1.22 -4.61 -7.44
N LYS A 23 1.39 -5.53 -8.41
CA LYS A 23 0.77 -5.45 -9.74
C LYS A 23 -0.76 -5.50 -9.70
N GLN A 24 -1.34 -6.14 -8.67
CA GLN A 24 -2.79 -6.22 -8.51
C GLN A 24 -3.39 -4.90 -8.00
N TYR A 25 -2.63 -4.03 -7.31
CA TYR A 25 -3.19 -2.77 -6.81
C TYR A 25 -3.68 -1.85 -7.92
N SER A 26 -2.95 -1.73 -9.04
CA SER A 26 -3.41 -0.94 -10.19
C SER A 26 -4.68 -1.52 -10.83
N VAL A 27 -4.81 -2.85 -10.85
CA VAL A 27 -6.02 -3.53 -11.35
C VAL A 27 -7.20 -3.29 -10.39
N SER A 28 -6.97 -3.36 -9.08
CA SER A 28 -7.98 -3.08 -8.06
C SER A 28 -8.46 -1.63 -8.10
N ALA A 29 -7.55 -0.66 -8.30
CA ALA A 29 -7.91 0.75 -8.45
C ALA A 29 -8.79 0.98 -9.69
N ALA A 30 -8.46 0.37 -10.84
CA ALA A 30 -9.28 0.46 -12.04
C ALA A 30 -10.66 -0.20 -11.87
N LYS A 31 -10.73 -1.34 -11.15
CA LYS A 31 -12.00 -2.00 -10.82
C LYS A 31 -12.87 -1.14 -9.90
N LEU A 32 -12.27 -0.44 -8.95
CA LEU A 32 -12.97 0.47 -8.04
C LEU A 32 -13.67 1.59 -8.83
N ASP A 33 -12.95 2.24 -9.72
CA ASP A 33 -13.49 3.31 -10.59
C ASP A 33 -14.63 2.78 -11.49
N SER A 34 -14.43 1.62 -12.11
CA SER A 34 -15.47 0.99 -12.94
C SER A 34 -16.73 0.64 -12.14
N LYS A 35 -16.59 0.15 -10.91
CA LYS A 35 -17.72 -0.21 -10.05
C LYS A 35 -18.45 1.03 -9.53
N ALA A 36 -17.73 2.09 -9.21
CA ALA A 36 -18.33 3.36 -8.83
C ALA A 36 -19.19 3.94 -9.96
N LYS A 37 -18.69 3.93 -11.20
CA LYS A 37 -19.47 4.35 -12.37
C LYS A 37 -20.75 3.55 -12.55
N GLN A 38 -20.68 2.22 -12.43
CA GLN A 38 -21.88 1.35 -12.47
C GLN A 38 -22.89 1.70 -11.37
N MET A 39 -22.43 2.06 -10.16
CA MET A 39 -23.32 2.48 -9.07
C MET A 39 -23.98 3.83 -9.36
N VAL A 40 -23.23 4.81 -9.88
CA VAL A 40 -23.76 6.12 -10.28
C VAL A 40 -24.81 5.98 -11.39
N GLU A 41 -24.53 5.17 -12.42
CA GLU A 41 -25.48 4.87 -13.50
C GLU A 41 -26.79 4.22 -13.00
N ALA A 42 -26.71 3.43 -11.93
CA ALA A 42 -27.87 2.80 -11.29
C ALA A 42 -28.68 3.76 -10.40
N LEU A 43 -28.22 4.99 -10.19
CA LEU A 43 -28.84 6.01 -9.32
C LEU A 43 -29.32 7.25 -10.10
N PRO A 44 -30.12 7.10 -11.18
CA PRO A 44 -30.48 8.20 -12.08
C PRO A 44 -31.33 9.32 -11.45
N HIS A 45 -31.85 9.12 -10.23
CA HIS A 45 -32.69 10.07 -9.51
C HIS A 45 -32.13 10.47 -8.15
N SER A 46 -30.87 10.15 -7.86
CA SER A 46 -30.24 10.47 -6.57
C SER A 46 -28.87 11.12 -6.77
N GLU A 47 -28.90 12.40 -7.15
CA GLU A 47 -27.69 13.21 -7.35
C GLU A 47 -26.84 13.29 -6.08
N PHE A 48 -27.46 13.35 -4.90
CA PHE A 48 -26.78 13.36 -3.62
C PHE A 48 -25.98 12.07 -3.37
N VAL A 49 -26.58 10.91 -3.61
CA VAL A 49 -25.90 9.61 -3.41
C VAL A 49 -24.82 9.42 -4.46
N SER A 50 -25.06 9.84 -5.71
CA SER A 50 -24.06 9.80 -6.78
C SER A 50 -22.83 10.65 -6.45
N ALA A 51 -23.04 11.89 -6.00
CA ALA A 51 -21.96 12.79 -5.57
C ALA A 51 -21.19 12.23 -4.36
N ALA A 52 -21.88 11.60 -3.41
CA ALA A 52 -21.23 10.95 -2.27
C ALA A 52 -20.35 9.76 -2.69
N VAL A 53 -20.81 8.94 -3.65
CA VAL A 53 -20.03 7.80 -4.18
C VAL A 53 -18.79 8.31 -4.93
N GLU A 54 -18.93 9.29 -5.82
CA GLU A 54 -17.81 9.88 -6.55
C GLU A 54 -16.80 10.54 -5.60
N GLY A 55 -17.29 11.32 -4.64
CA GLY A 55 -16.46 11.97 -3.63
C GLY A 55 -15.69 10.96 -2.78
N TRP A 56 -16.31 9.85 -2.38
CA TRP A 56 -15.61 8.79 -1.65
C TRP A 56 -14.53 8.10 -2.49
N VAL A 57 -14.80 7.82 -3.77
CA VAL A 57 -13.81 7.20 -4.66
C VAL A 57 -12.60 8.10 -4.86
N GLN A 58 -12.84 9.39 -5.10
CA GLN A 58 -11.78 10.37 -5.35
C GLN A 58 -10.95 10.67 -4.10
N ASN A 59 -11.57 10.75 -2.92
CA ASN A 59 -10.90 11.20 -1.70
C ASN A 59 -10.40 10.05 -0.80
N CYS A 60 -11.01 8.87 -0.88
CA CYS A 60 -10.70 7.76 0.02
C CYS A 60 -10.31 6.48 -0.74
N GLY A 61 -11.15 6.07 -1.68
CA GLY A 61 -11.01 4.80 -2.38
C GLY A 61 -9.72 4.68 -3.19
N ALA A 62 -9.57 5.51 -4.23
CA ALA A 62 -8.40 5.48 -5.10
C ALA A 62 -7.10 5.92 -4.38
N PRO A 63 -7.08 7.01 -3.58
CA PRO A 63 -5.90 7.39 -2.80
C PRO A 63 -5.45 6.29 -1.83
N GLY A 64 -6.40 5.59 -1.22
CA GLY A 64 -6.13 4.47 -0.33
C GLY A 64 -5.36 3.33 -1.02
N VAL A 65 -5.85 2.88 -2.18
CA VAL A 65 -5.16 1.81 -2.95
C VAL A 65 -3.77 2.25 -3.42
N LEU A 66 -3.62 3.51 -3.83
CA LEU A 66 -2.32 4.06 -4.24
C LEU A 66 -1.34 4.17 -3.07
N SER A 67 -1.83 4.51 -1.88
CA SER A 67 -1.01 4.62 -0.67
C SER A 67 -0.45 3.24 -0.26
N VAL A 68 -1.29 2.18 -0.24
CA VAL A 68 -0.80 0.80 0.01
C VAL A 68 0.23 0.37 -1.02
N LYS A 69 0.00 0.69 -2.31
CA LYS A 69 0.95 0.40 -3.37
C LYS A 69 2.29 1.11 -3.11
N GLY A 70 2.26 2.39 -2.76
CA GLY A 70 3.46 3.16 -2.43
C GLY A 70 4.28 2.54 -1.32
N SER A 71 3.65 2.21 -0.19
CA SER A 71 4.33 1.56 0.94
C SER A 71 4.88 0.18 0.57
N THR A 72 4.11 -0.62 -0.20
CA THR A 72 4.56 -1.92 -0.69
C THR A 72 5.79 -1.78 -1.59
N ASP A 73 5.80 -0.79 -2.49
CA ASP A 73 6.93 -0.52 -3.39
C ASP A 73 8.19 -0.08 -2.61
N VAL A 74 8.03 0.74 -1.56
CA VAL A 74 9.15 1.14 -0.68
C VAL A 74 9.73 -0.06 0.07
N ALA A 75 8.86 -0.91 0.65
CA ALA A 75 9.29 -2.11 1.34
C ALA A 75 10.03 -3.08 0.41
N ILE A 76 9.51 -3.31 -0.81
CA ILE A 76 10.17 -4.14 -1.83
C ILE A 76 11.56 -3.60 -2.17
N LYS A 77 11.68 -2.29 -2.40
CA LYS A 77 12.97 -1.65 -2.72
C LYS A 77 13.95 -1.76 -1.57
N GLY A 78 13.52 -1.49 -0.34
CA GLY A 78 14.37 -1.59 0.85
C GLY A 78 14.88 -3.01 1.09
N VAL A 79 14.01 -4.01 1.01
CA VAL A 79 14.42 -5.42 1.18
C VAL A 79 15.34 -5.89 0.05
N SER A 80 15.03 -5.52 -1.20
CA SER A 80 15.89 -5.86 -2.35
C SER A 80 17.28 -5.20 -2.23
N GLY A 81 17.33 -3.94 -1.81
CA GLY A 81 18.57 -3.22 -1.54
C GLY A 81 19.37 -3.83 -0.39
N ALA A 82 18.68 -4.29 0.66
CA ALA A 82 19.33 -4.97 1.79
C ALA A 82 19.98 -6.29 1.36
N ILE A 83 19.28 -7.10 0.54
CA ILE A 83 19.82 -8.34 -0.01
C ILE A 83 21.05 -8.06 -0.89
N ALA A 84 20.97 -7.09 -1.80
CA ALA A 84 22.08 -6.75 -2.69
C ALA A 84 23.32 -6.26 -1.91
N ALA A 85 23.14 -5.34 -0.98
CA ALA A 85 24.23 -4.83 -0.15
C ALA A 85 24.84 -5.92 0.74
N TYR A 86 24.03 -6.85 1.24
CA TYR A 86 24.51 -8.00 2.02
C TYR A 86 25.36 -8.95 1.15
N HIS A 87 24.93 -9.24 -0.09
CA HIS A 87 25.70 -10.02 -1.05
C HIS A 87 27.06 -9.38 -1.40
N GLU A 88 27.13 -8.06 -1.44
CA GLU A 88 28.36 -7.29 -1.68
C GLU A 88 29.27 -7.19 -0.45
N GLY A 89 28.84 -7.72 0.71
CA GLY A 89 29.56 -7.62 1.97
C GLY A 89 29.43 -6.27 2.68
N ASN A 90 28.57 -5.38 2.17
CA ASN A 90 28.32 -4.06 2.74
C ASN A 90 27.20 -4.12 3.80
N LEU A 91 27.57 -4.59 5.00
CA LEU A 91 26.62 -4.80 6.09
C LEU A 91 25.97 -3.50 6.61
N GLU A 92 26.67 -2.37 6.53
CA GLU A 92 26.13 -1.07 6.93
C GLU A 92 25.01 -0.61 5.98
N MET A 93 25.25 -0.71 4.67
CA MET A 93 24.24 -0.41 3.66
C MET A 93 23.07 -1.40 3.71
N ALA A 94 23.32 -2.68 4.00
CA ALA A 94 22.27 -3.67 4.21
C ALA A 94 21.37 -3.31 5.40
N GLY A 95 21.97 -2.88 6.52
CA GLY A 95 21.22 -2.40 7.70
C GLY A 95 20.41 -1.14 7.41
N ASN A 96 20.96 -0.17 6.68
CA ASN A 96 20.26 1.04 6.29
C ASN A 96 19.05 0.74 5.38
N ALA A 97 19.22 -0.16 4.41
CA ALA A 97 18.15 -0.58 3.52
C ALA A 97 17.06 -1.38 4.25
N GLN A 98 17.43 -2.21 5.23
CA GLN A 98 16.48 -2.89 6.12
C GLN A 98 15.68 -1.86 6.95
N MET A 99 16.33 -0.83 7.49
CA MET A 99 15.64 0.23 8.24
C MET A 99 14.63 0.96 7.35
N MET A 100 15.00 1.31 6.12
CA MET A 100 14.06 1.90 5.15
C MET A 100 12.86 0.98 4.86
N ALA A 101 13.10 -0.33 4.70
CA ALA A 101 12.01 -1.29 4.50
C ALA A 101 11.07 -1.35 5.71
N SER A 102 11.60 -1.31 6.93
CA SER A 102 10.79 -1.33 8.16
C SER A 102 10.04 -0.02 8.42
N ALA A 103 10.53 1.09 7.86
CA ALA A 103 9.89 2.40 7.94
C ALA A 103 8.82 2.62 6.86
N ALA A 104 8.58 1.64 5.98
CA ALA A 104 7.48 1.67 5.04
C ALA A 104 6.14 1.58 5.80
N ASP A 105 5.61 2.73 6.20
CA ASP A 105 4.38 2.83 6.98
C ASP A 105 3.20 2.29 6.19
N PHE A 106 2.35 1.48 6.84
CA PHE A 106 1.02 1.21 6.32
C PHE A 106 0.18 2.50 6.44
N PRO A 107 -0.61 2.89 5.43
CA PRO A 107 -1.34 4.14 5.48
C PRO A 107 -2.27 4.16 6.69
N LYS A 108 -1.98 5.03 7.65
CA LYS A 108 -2.72 5.11 8.92
C LYS A 108 -4.17 5.51 8.74
N GLU A 109 -4.53 6.04 7.57
CA GLU A 109 -5.88 6.50 7.21
C GLU A 109 -6.74 5.42 6.56
N LEU A 110 -6.15 4.26 6.22
CA LEU A 110 -6.92 3.15 5.66
C LEU A 110 -7.64 2.36 6.75
N PRO A 111 -8.86 1.86 6.49
CA PRO A 111 -9.53 0.92 7.38
C PRO A 111 -8.62 -0.29 7.60
N LYS A 112 -8.33 -0.59 8.86
CA LYS A 112 -7.56 -1.79 9.20
C LYS A 112 -8.40 -3.04 8.91
N ALA A 113 -7.74 -4.11 8.47
CA ALA A 113 -8.41 -5.39 8.17
C ALA A 113 -9.03 -6.07 9.41
N ASP A 114 -8.70 -5.59 10.61
CA ASP A 114 -9.30 -6.00 11.88
C ASP A 114 -10.69 -5.38 12.13
N GLY A 115 -11.20 -4.57 11.19
CA GLY A 115 -12.51 -3.93 11.30
C GLY A 115 -12.51 -2.71 12.22
N THR A 116 -11.35 -2.29 12.74
CA THR A 116 -11.23 -1.00 13.42
C THR A 116 -11.18 0.11 12.36
N SER A 117 -12.33 0.76 12.17
CA SER A 117 -12.45 1.99 11.42
C SER A 117 -11.45 3.02 11.97
N ASN A 118 -10.77 3.78 11.12
CA ASN A 118 -10.41 5.12 11.57
C ASN A 118 -11.66 5.99 11.47
N PRO A 119 -12.14 6.56 12.58
CA PRO A 119 -13.10 7.63 12.52
C PRO A 119 -12.44 8.87 11.91
N VAL A 120 -13.21 9.58 11.10
CA VAL A 120 -12.88 10.85 10.44
C VAL A 120 -12.57 11.92 11.50
N PRO A 121 -11.54 12.79 11.32
CA PRO A 121 -11.60 14.13 11.90
C PRO A 121 -12.64 14.91 11.11
N LEU A 122 -13.85 15.01 11.66
CA LEU A 122 -14.73 16.14 11.37
C LEU A 122 -13.96 17.38 11.84
N GLY A 123 -13.47 18.18 10.90
CA GLY A 123 -13.07 19.55 11.16
C GLY A 123 -14.29 20.42 10.91
N ASP A 124 -14.87 20.91 12.00
CA ASP A 124 -16.03 21.80 12.03
C ASP A 124 -15.74 23.15 11.35
N GLU A 125 -16.77 23.68 10.67
CA GLU A 125 -17.04 25.09 10.28
C GLU A 125 -15.97 25.90 9.49
#